data_AF-A0A2H0WMB9-F1
#
_entry.id   AF-A0A2H0WMB9-F1
#
_cell.length_a   1.000
_cell.length_b   1.000
_cell.length_c   1.000
_cell.angle_alpha   90.00
_cell.angle_beta   90.00
_cell.angle_gamma   90.00
#
_symmetry.space_group_name_H-M   'P 1'
#
loop_
_entity.id
_entity.type
_entity.pdbx_description
1 polymer ?
#
loop_
_entity_poly.entity_id
_entity_poly.type
_entity_poly.pdbx_seq_one_letter_code
_entity_poly.pdbx_strand_id
1 'polypeptide(L)' 'MAPLPKRRHSTQRQGKRRASFKIKLPNLVLCPKCKTLKPSHQVCPKCDGQR' A
#
# COMPACT_ATOMS: atom_id res chain seq x y z
N MET A 1 35.09 -3.43 -11.52
CA MET A 1 34.15 -2.48 -12.19
C MET A 1 32.73 -3.01 -12.07
N ALA A 2 31.76 -2.17 -11.68
CA ALA A 2 30.34 -2.54 -11.66
C ALA A 2 29.72 -2.38 -13.06
N PRO A 3 28.72 -3.20 -13.44
CA PRO A 3 28.03 -3.06 -14.71
C PRO A 3 27.27 -1.74 -14.79
N LEU A 4 27.50 -0.99 -15.87
CA LEU A 4 26.85 0.29 -16.15
C LEU A 4 25.84 0.15 -17.30
N PRO A 5 24.71 0.87 -17.25
CA PRO A 5 23.76 0.89 -18.36
C PRO A 5 24.40 1.53 -19.60
N LYS A 6 24.40 0.80 -20.72
CA LYS A 6 24.99 1.29 -21.98
C LYS A 6 24.24 2.49 -22.58
N ARG A 7 22.92 2.58 -22.36
CA ARG A 7 22.03 3.65 -22.87
C ARG A 7 20.85 3.89 -21.92
N ARG A 8 20.27 5.09 -21.99
CA ARG A 8 19.01 5.44 -21.31
C ARG A 8 17.87 4.56 -21.83
N HIS A 9 17.00 4.09 -20.94
CA HIS A 9 15.77 3.39 -21.34
C HIS A 9 14.75 4.36 -21.94
N SER A 10 14.04 3.92 -22.98
CA SER A 10 12.95 4.70 -23.57
C SER A 10 11.82 4.94 -22.57
N THR A 11 11.07 6.03 -22.77
CA THR A 11 9.89 6.37 -21.98
C THR A 11 8.88 5.22 -21.95
N GLN A 12 8.64 4.59 -23.10
CA GLN A 12 7.75 3.43 -23.21
C GLN A 12 8.23 2.24 -22.36
N ARG A 13 9.53 1.92 -22.36
CA ARG A 13 10.07 0.81 -21.57
C ARG A 13 9.99 1.09 -20.06
N GLN A 14 10.26 2.33 -19.66
CA GLN A 14 10.10 2.75 -18.26
C GLN A 14 8.64 2.69 -17.81
N GLY A 15 7.70 3.16 -18.64
CA GLY A 15 6.26 3.11 -18.37
C GLY A 15 5.75 1.68 -18.21
N LYS A 16 6.08 0.79 -19.17
CA LYS A 16 5.72 -0.63 -19.11
C LYS A 16 6.27 -1.31 -17.86
N ARG A 17 7.52 -1.00 -17.46
CA ARG A 17 8.11 -1.53 -16.22
C ARG A 17 7.35 -1.08 -14.98
N ARG A 18 6.88 0.17 -14.93
CA ARG A 18 6.16 0.73 -13.77
C ARG A 18 4.69 0.34 -13.71
N ALA A 19 4.10 -0.12 -14.82
CA ALA A 19 2.67 -0.45 -14.90
C ALA A 19 2.23 -1.58 -13.93
N SER A 20 3.16 -2.42 -13.48
CA SER A 20 2.90 -3.47 -12.48
C SER A 20 2.92 -2.95 -11.03
N PHE A 21 3.45 -1.76 -10.77
CA PHE A 21 3.54 -1.18 -9.43
C PHE A 21 2.22 -0.50 -9.05
N LYS A 22 1.22 -1.33 -8.74
CA LYS A 22 -0.09 -0.86 -8.25
C LYS A 22 -0.15 -0.96 -6.73
N ILE A 23 -0.50 0.14 -6.08
CA ILE A 23 -0.76 0.17 -4.63
C ILE A 23 -2.18 -0.35 -4.40
N LYS A 24 -2.33 -1.36 -3.54
CA LYS A 24 -3.64 -1.84 -3.09
C LYS A 24 -4.09 -1.04 -1.88
N LEU A 25 -5.34 -0.57 -1.91
CA LEU A 25 -5.93 0.07 -0.75
C LEU A 25 -6.17 -0.96 0.36
N PRO A 26 -5.99 -0.58 1.64
CA PRO A 26 -6.28 -1.47 2.75
C PRO A 26 -7.78 -1.73 2.87
N ASN A 27 -8.14 -2.97 3.22
CA ASN A 27 -9.51 -3.34 3.52
C ASN A 27 -9.86 -2.87 4.94
N LEU A 28 -10.81 -1.94 5.04
CA LEU A 28 -11.27 -1.39 6.30
C LEU A 28 -12.69 -1.90 6.62
N VAL A 29 -12.90 -2.27 7.87
CA VAL A 29 -14.18 -2.76 8.39
C VAL A 29 -14.67 -1.82 9.51
N LEU A 30 -15.97 -1.68 9.67
CA LEU A 30 -16.56 -0.91 10.76
C LEU A 30 -16.33 -1.61 12.11
N CYS A 31 -15.88 -0.85 13.12
CA CYS A 31 -15.77 -1.34 14.49
C CYS A 31 -17.16 -1.39 15.16
N PRO A 32 -17.58 -2.50 15.79
CA PRO A 32 -18.91 -2.63 16.40
C PRO A 32 -19.12 -1.70 17.61
N LYS A 33 -18.05 -1.31 18.32
CA LYS A 33 -18.12 -0.50 19.54
C LYS A 33 -18.10 1.01 19.25
N CYS A 34 -17.11 1.47 18.49
CA CYS A 34 -16.87 2.90 18.24
C CYS A 34 -17.28 3.37 16.82
N LYS A 35 -17.82 2.48 15.97
CA LYS A 35 -18.24 2.75 14.57
C LYS A 35 -17.15 3.35 13.67
N THR A 36 -15.90 3.30 14.09
CA THR A 36 -14.76 3.77 13.30
C THR A 36 -14.22 2.68 12.39
N LEU A 37 -13.66 3.07 11.25
CA LEU A 37 -12.99 2.16 10.34
C LEU A 37 -11.71 1.61 10.98
N LYS A 38 -11.55 0.29 10.93
CA LYS A 38 -10.37 -0.43 11.43
C LYS A 38 -9.88 -1.44 10.39
N PRO A 39 -8.57 -1.78 10.40
CA PRO A 39 -8.07 -2.88 9.58
C PRO A 39 -8.75 -4.21 9.94
N SER A 40 -9.01 -5.03 8.92
CA SER A 40 -9.52 -6.39 9.11
C SER A 40 -8.56 -7.23 9.97
N HIS A 41 -9.08 -8.08 10.86
CA HIS A 41 -8.33 -8.93 11.78
C HIS A 41 -7.42 -8.20 12.78
N GLN A 42 -7.61 -6.89 12.96
CA GLN A 42 -6.90 -6.12 13.97
C GLN A 42 -7.88 -5.56 15.02
N VAL A 43 -7.33 -5.33 16.21
CA VAL A 43 -8.05 -4.68 17.30
C VAL A 43 -8.17 -3.19 16.97
N CYS A 44 -9.25 -2.55 17.44
CA CYS A 44 -9.53 -1.17 17.05
C CYS A 44 -8.70 -0.22 17.91
N PRO A 45 -7.77 0.56 17.32
CA PRO A 45 -6.85 1.40 18.10
C PRO A 45 -7.56 2.48 18.93
N LYS A 46 -8.77 2.89 18.50
CA LYS A 46 -9.59 3.85 19.24
C LYS A 46 -10.34 3.25 20.42
N CYS A 47 -10.76 1.99 20.29
CA CYS A 47 -11.52 1.32 21.33
C CYS A 47 -10.61 0.68 22.39
N ASP A 48 -9.35 0.36 22.04
CA ASP A 48 -8.39 -0.24 22.99
C ASP A 48 -7.84 0.75 24.02
N GLY A 49 -7.89 2.05 23.71
CA GLY A 49 -7.56 3.12 24.66
C GLY A 49 -8.77 3.61 25.48
N GLN A 50 -9.97 3.13 25.20
CA GLN A 50 -11.19 3.47 25.95
C GLN A 50 -11.55 2.28 26.84
N ARG A 51 -10.84 2.17 27.94
CA ARG A 51 -11.31 1.40 29.08
C ARG A 51 -12.27 2.26 29.89
#